data_AF-A0A8T6V259-F1
#
_entry.id   AF-A0A8T6V259-F1
#
_cell.length_a   1.000
_cell.length_b   1.000
_cell.length_c   1.000
_cell.angle_alpha   90.00
_cell.angle_beta   90.00
_cell.angle_gamma   90.00
#
_symmetry.space_group_name_H-M   'P 1'
#
loop_
_entity.id
_entity.type
_entity.pdbx_description
1 polymer ?
#
loop_
_entity_poly.entity_id
_entity_poly.type
_entity_poly.pdbx_seq_one_letter_code
_entity_poly.pdbx_strand_id
1 'polypeptide(L)' 'GTEISIPGYNNGRPVKVFDRGGAIKGNRLDVFFPTHQKALEWGVQNLAVKIRRNDA' A
#
# COMPACT_ATOMS: atom_id res chain seq x y z
N GLY A 1 -10.25 -3.02 -11.12
CA GLY A 1 -8.96 -3.20 -10.39
C GLY A 1 -9.05 -2.49 -9.05
N THR A 2 -8.26 -2.89 -8.05
CA THR A 2 -8.33 -2.30 -6.70
C THR A 2 -7.36 -1.14 -6.55
N GLU A 3 -7.85 0.00 -6.07
CA GLU A 3 -7.02 1.12 -5.64
C GLU A 3 -7.02 1.21 -4.12
N ILE A 4 -5.89 1.57 -3.52
CA ILE A 4 -5.76 1.72 -2.07
C ILE A 4 -5.14 3.10 -1.79
N SER A 5 -5.72 3.83 -0.84
CA SER A 5 -5.13 5.05 -0.30
C SER A 5 -4.53 4.74 1.07
N ILE A 6 -3.22 4.92 1.20
CA ILE A 6 -2.45 4.64 2.42
C ILE A 6 -1.97 5.97 2.99
N PRO A 7 -2.41 6.40 4.19
CA PRO A 7 -1.92 7.62 4.81
C PRO A 7 -0.40 7.63 4.91
N GLY A 8 0.24 8.74 4.52
CA GLY A 8 1.71 8.87 4.53
C GLY A 8 2.44 8.26 3.31
N TYR A 9 1.80 7.37 2.55
CA TYR A 9 2.38 6.80 1.33
C TYR A 9 1.74 7.45 0.10
N ASN A 10 2.56 7.85 -0.88
CA ASN A 10 2.10 8.59 -2.08
C ASN A 10 1.22 9.82 -1.73
N ASN A 11 1.53 10.52 -0.65
CA ASN A 11 0.75 11.64 -0.11
C ASN A 11 -0.73 11.30 0.15
N GLY A 12 -1.05 10.04 0.45
CA GLY A 12 -2.42 9.57 0.64
C GLY A 12 -3.24 9.47 -0.64
N ARG A 13 -2.63 9.66 -1.82
CA ARG A 13 -3.32 9.49 -3.10
C ARG A 13 -3.56 7.99 -3.38
N PRO A 14 -4.70 7.64 -4.00
CA PRO A 14 -4.98 6.26 -4.37
C PRO A 14 -3.86 5.69 -5.27
N VAL A 15 -3.38 4.51 -4.93
CA VAL A 15 -2.43 3.73 -5.72
C VAL A 15 -3.08 2.44 -6.16
N LYS A 16 -2.88 2.10 -7.43
CA LYS A 16 -3.37 0.84 -8.00
C LYS A 16 -2.56 -0.32 -7.44
N VAL A 17 -3.25 -1.38 -7.01
CA VAL A 17 -2.61 -2.62 -6.63
C VAL A 17 -2.18 -3.34 -7.91
N PHE A 18 -0.86 -3.49 -8.08
CA PHE A 18 -0.28 -4.11 -9.28
C PHE A 18 -0.17 -5.63 -9.19
N ASP A 19 0.00 -6.18 -7.98
CA ASP A 19 0.19 -7.62 -7.78
C ASP A 19 -0.46 -8.10 -6.47
N ARG A 20 -0.80 -9.39 -6.44
CA ARG A 20 -1.30 -10.13 -5.27
C ARG A 20 -0.47 -11.43 -5.16
N GLY A 21 0.66 -11.36 -4.46
CA GLY A 21 1.48 -12.53 -4.19
C GLY A 21 0.83 -13.49 -3.19
N GLY A 22 0.93 -14.80 -3.41
CA GLY A 22 0.34 -15.81 -2.53
C GLY A 22 0.86 -15.84 -1.08
N ALA A 23 2.00 -15.20 -0.81
CA ALA A 23 2.56 -15.03 0.53
C ALA A 23 1.99 -13.81 1.28
N ILE A 24 1.37 -12.86 0.59
CA ILE A 24 0.72 -11.68 1.19
C ILE A 24 -0.75 -12.06 1.46
N LYS A 25 -1.01 -12.63 2.63
CA LYS A 25 -2.35 -13.05 3.08
C LYS A 25 -2.86 -12.12 4.19
N GLY A 26 -4.16 -11.86 4.20
CA GLY A 26 -4.83 -11.01 5.19
C GLY A 26 -4.65 -9.51 4.93
N ASN A 27 -4.68 -8.70 5.98
CA ASN A 27 -4.59 -7.23 5.91
C ASN A 27 -3.13 -6.75 5.89
N ARG A 28 -2.34 -7.26 4.93
CA ARG A 28 -0.92 -6.91 4.79
C ARG A 28 -0.67 -6.32 3.40
N LEU A 29 0.06 -5.22 3.36
CA LEU A 29 0.49 -4.55 2.12
C LEU A 29 2.02 -4.40 2.17
N ASP A 30 2.66 -4.63 1.03
CA ASP A 30 4.06 -4.27 0.83
C ASP A 30 4.11 -3.06 -0.11
N VAL A 31 4.87 -2.04 0.29
CA VAL A 31 4.89 -0.73 -0.38
C VAL A 31 6.28 -0.44 -0.89
N PHE A 32 6.38 -0.06 -2.16
CA PHE A 32 7.66 0.18 -2.80
C PHE A 32 8.21 1.56 -2.46
N PHE A 33 9.50 1.62 -2.11
CA PHE A 33 10.29 2.84 -1.96
C PHE A 33 11.53 2.80 -2.86
N PRO A 34 11.95 3.93 -3.44
CA PRO A 34 13.09 3.98 -4.35
C PRO A 34 14.44 3.79 -3.67
N THR A 35 14.54 3.96 -2.34
CA THR A 35 15.78 3.76 -1.59
C THR A 35 15.52 2.97 -0.32
N HIS A 36 16.51 2.16 0.08
CA HIS A 36 16.43 1.36 1.31
C HIS A 36 16.27 2.22 2.56
N GLN A 37 17.00 3.35 2.64
CA GLN A 37 16.90 4.30 3.75
C GLN A 37 15.47 4.82 3.96
N LYS A 38 14.75 5.16 2.87
CA LYS A 38 13.34 5.60 2.96
C LYS A 38 12.42 4.47 3.44
N ALA A 39 12.70 3.24 3.04
CA ALA A 39 11.94 2.08 3.52
C ALA A 39 12.17 1.84 5.03
N LEU A 40 13.40 2.05 5.52
CA LEU A 40 13.72 1.96 6.95
C LEU A 40 13.03 3.07 7.75
N GLU A 41 13.04 4.30 7.25
CA GLU A 41 12.35 5.43 7.89
C GLU A 41 10.83 5.24 7.96
N TRP A 42 10.25 4.62 6.92
CA TRP A 42 8.84 4.24 6.92
C TRP A 42 8.50 3.15 7.94
N GLY A 43 9.35 2.12 8.02
CA GLY A 43 9.19 1.02 8.96
C GLY A 43 7.94 0.17 8.75
N VAL A 44 7.68 -0.72 9.71
CA VAL A 44 6.44 -1.53 9.75
C VAL A 44 5.42 -0.83 10.63
N GLN A 45 4.24 -0.59 10.08
CA GLN A 45 3.17 0.12 10.79
C GLN A 45 1.79 -0.42 10.45
N ASN A 46 0.89 -0.34 11.44
CA ASN A 46 -0.52 -0.66 11.28
C ASN A 46 -1.29 0.63 11.02
N LEU A 47 -1.77 0.81 9.79
CA LEU A 47 -2.50 2.00 9.37
C LEU A 47 -3.90 1.65 8.88
N ALA A 48 -4.85 2.54 9.15
CA ALA A 48 -6.17 2.51 8.54
C ALA A 48 -6.06 2.96 7.07
N VAL A 49 -6.19 2.02 6.15
CA VAL A 49 -6.15 2.27 4.70
C VAL A 49 -7.57 2.31 4.13
N LYS A 50 -7.75 3.08 3.04
CA LYS A 50 -9.03 3.13 2.32
C LYS A 50 -8.92 2.34 1.04
N ILE A 51 -9.80 1.36 0.86
CA ILE A 51 -9.92 0.60 -0.38
C ILE A 51 -10.95 1.29 -1.26
N ARG A 52 -10.54 1.68 -2.45
CA ARG A 52 -11.43 2.19 -3.49
C ARG A 52 -11.62 1.08 -4.52
N ARG A 53 -12.83 0.52 -4.55
CA ARG A 53 -13.28 -0.31 -5.67
C ARG A 53 -13.87 0.63 -6.71
N ASN A 54 -13.28 0.67 -7.89
CA ASN A 54 -14.05 1.10 -9.07
C ASN A 54 -14.93 -0.09 -9.44
N ASP A 55 -16.14 -0.10 -8.88
CA ASP A 55 -17.22 -0.93 -9.37
C ASP A 55 -17.72 -0.26 -10.65
N ALA A 56 -17.15 -0.68 -11.77
CA ALA A 56 -17.60 -0.37 -13.13
C ALA A 56 -17.87 -1.70 -13.83
#